data_AF-A0A0P8VNU8-F1
#
_entry.id   AF-A0A0P8VNU8-F1
#
_cell.length_a   1.000
_cell.length_b   1.000
_cell.length_c   1.000
_cell.angle_alpha   90.00
_cell.angle_beta   90.00
_cell.angle_gamma   90.00
#
_symmetry.space_group_name_H-M   'P 1'
#
loop_
_entity.id
_entity.type
_entity.pdbx_description
1 polymer ?
#
loop_
_entity_poly.entity_id
_entity_poly.type
_entity_poly.pdbx_seq_one_letter_code
_entity_poly.pdbx_strand_id
1 'polypeptide(L)'
;MYNEINNLLDAAQKGDIAAKEILLFKLKPIVLSSIKRYFNKADLYDDLIQEGYEIILRALKDYDKDKGVHFLGYVKAMLKFHYLNNSRKNKEYISLNQMISSKDDSLELIDLIADENLLQDEVIIKNEETLNLLKALDKLTKRQKEVITMYYIQDVSLKEISKRLNISYRTAVNIKTSAIKKLRKFIVNF
;
A
#
# COMPACT_ATOMS: atom_id res chain seq x y z
N MET A 1 38.43 28.15 3.77
CA MET A 1 37.15 27.46 3.53
C MET A 1 36.68 26.66 4.75
N TYR A 2 37.44 25.68 5.27
CA TYR A 2 37.01 24.90 6.46
C TYR A 2 36.88 25.73 7.75
N ASN A 3 37.82 26.63 8.02
CA ASN A 3 37.77 27.49 9.21
C ASN A 3 36.56 28.45 9.18
N GLU A 4 36.19 28.93 7.99
CA GLU A 4 35.04 29.82 7.81
C GLU A 4 33.72 29.07 8.08
N ILE A 5 33.59 27.83 7.60
CA ILE A 5 32.43 26.98 7.85
C ILE A 5 32.30 26.64 9.34
N ASN A 6 33.42 26.36 10.01
CA ASN A 6 33.41 26.09 11.46
C ASN A 6 33.02 27.34 12.28
N ASN A 7 33.47 28.54 11.90
CA ASN A 7 33.06 29.77 12.55
C ASN A 7 31.56 30.04 12.38
N LEU A 8 31.04 29.83 11.16
CA LEU A 8 29.60 29.96 10.89
C LEU A 8 28.79 28.89 11.64
N LEU A 9 29.31 27.67 11.76
CA LEU A 9 28.71 26.59 12.53
C LEU A 9 28.58 26.97 14.01
N ASP A 10 29.65 27.46 14.63
CA ASP A 10 29.65 27.85 16.05
C ASP A 10 28.66 29.00 16.31
N ALA A 11 28.61 30.00 15.42
CA ALA A 11 27.65 31.10 15.53
C ALA A 11 26.20 30.64 15.31
N ALA A 12 25.98 29.78 14.30
CA ALA A 12 24.67 29.21 14.00
C ALA A 12 24.12 28.34 15.15
N GLN A 13 24.98 27.56 15.81
CA GLN A 13 24.62 26.77 16.99
C GLN A 13 24.25 27.63 18.20
N LYS A 14 24.87 28.81 18.33
CA LYS A 14 24.52 29.82 19.35
C LYS A 14 23.21 30.58 19.05
N GLY A 15 22.56 30.30 17.91
CA GLY A 15 21.27 30.87 17.56
C GLY A 15 21.32 32.03 16.57
N ASP A 16 22.50 32.40 16.05
CA ASP A 16 22.64 33.46 15.06
C ASP A 16 21.93 33.07 13.74
N ILE A 17 20.88 33.83 13.40
CA ILE A 17 20.04 33.59 12.23
C ILE A 17 20.80 33.92 10.94
N ALA A 18 21.59 35.00 10.92
CA ALA A 18 22.35 35.38 9.75
C ALA A 18 23.44 34.34 9.46
N ALA A 19 24.10 33.82 10.50
CA ALA A 19 25.09 32.75 10.36
C ALA A 19 24.45 31.46 9.81
N LYS A 20 23.24 31.09 10.27
CA LYS A 20 22.48 29.97 9.71
C LYS A 20 22.19 30.16 8.23
N GLU A 21 21.69 31.32 7.85
CA GLU A 21 21.33 31.62 6.46
C GLU A 21 22.55 31.56 5.53
N ILE A 22 23.66 32.21 5.91
CA ILE A 22 24.92 32.17 5.15
C ILE A 22 25.42 30.72 5.00
N LEU A 23 25.34 29.94 6.08
CA LEU A 23 25.77 28.54 6.06
C LEU A 23 24.90 27.69 5.13
N LEU A 24 23.57 27.87 5.14
CA LEU A 24 22.66 27.19 4.22
C LEU A 24 23.00 27.49 2.75
N PHE A 25 23.19 28.77 2.41
CA PHE A 25 23.57 29.17 1.06
C PHE A 25 24.92 28.57 0.63
N LYS A 26 25.92 28.56 1.52
CA LYS A 26 27.22 27.92 1.25
C LYS A 26 27.12 26.41 1.04
N LEU A 27 26.16 25.74 1.69
CA LEU A 27 25.96 24.30 1.59
C LEU A 27 25.00 23.88 0.46
N LYS A 28 24.31 24.82 -0.19
CA LYS A 28 23.45 24.55 -1.36
C LYS A 28 24.11 23.66 -2.45
N PRO A 29 25.39 23.82 -2.81
CA PRO A 29 26.03 22.92 -3.79
C PRO A 29 26.09 21.45 -3.34
N ILE A 30 26.23 21.20 -2.04
CA ILE A 30 26.22 19.83 -1.47
C ILE A 30 24.80 19.25 -1.52
N VAL A 31 23.78 20.08 -1.28
CA VAL A 31 22.36 19.71 -1.45
C VAL A 31 22.11 19.31 -2.91
N LEU A 32 22.42 20.19 -3.86
CA LEU A 32 22.22 19.95 -5.30
C LEU A 32 22.94 18.67 -5.79
N SER A 33 24.20 18.47 -5.39
CA SER A 33 24.95 17.27 -5.77
C SER A 33 24.40 15.99 -5.12
N SER A 34 23.78 16.09 -3.94
CA SER A 34 23.11 14.96 -3.29
C SER A 34 21.78 14.62 -3.98
N ILE A 35 20.97 15.63 -4.34
CA ILE A 35 19.74 15.45 -5.12
C ILE A 35 20.05 14.75 -6.44
N LYS A 36 21.00 15.29 -7.21
CA LYS A 36 21.41 14.73 -8.51
C LYS A 36 21.89 13.29 -8.40
N ARG A 37 22.52 12.92 -7.28
CA ARG A 37 23.08 11.58 -7.09
C ARG A 37 22.05 10.54 -6.64
N TYR A 38 21.08 10.93 -5.81
CA TYR A 38 20.25 9.97 -5.08
C TYR A 38 18.75 10.03 -5.42
N PHE A 39 18.27 11.07 -6.08
CA PHE A 39 16.85 11.26 -6.36
C PHE A 39 16.56 11.77 -7.78
N ASN A 40 17.22 12.84 -8.20
CA ASN A 40 17.26 13.39 -9.55
C ASN A 40 15.90 13.51 -10.30
N LYS A 41 14.88 14.10 -9.67
CA LYS A 41 13.61 14.45 -10.32
C LYS A 41 13.50 15.95 -10.52
N ALA A 42 13.67 16.41 -11.76
CA ALA A 42 13.85 17.83 -12.12
C ALA A 42 12.67 18.72 -11.69
N ASP A 43 11.45 18.19 -11.83
CA ASP A 43 10.19 18.81 -11.44
C ASP A 43 10.06 19.09 -9.93
N LEU A 44 10.87 18.42 -9.10
CA LEU A 44 10.83 18.55 -7.64
C LEU A 44 12.05 19.28 -7.07
N TYR A 45 12.91 19.90 -7.90
CA TYR A 45 14.19 20.44 -7.43
C TYR A 45 14.03 21.52 -6.35
N ASP A 46 13.05 22.41 -6.49
CA ASP A 46 12.84 23.48 -5.51
C ASP A 46 12.44 22.91 -4.15
N ASP A 47 11.50 21.97 -4.12
CA ASP A 47 11.07 21.27 -2.90
C ASP A 47 12.22 20.47 -2.27
N LEU A 48 12.96 19.72 -3.09
CA LEU A 48 14.09 18.92 -2.63
C LEU A 48 15.21 19.78 -2.03
N ILE A 49 15.43 20.99 -2.57
CA ILE A 49 16.39 21.93 -1.99
C ILE A 49 15.93 22.37 -0.60
N GLN A 50 14.64 22.68 -0.43
CA GLN A 50 14.08 23.06 0.87
C GLN A 50 14.18 21.93 1.90
N GLU A 51 13.86 20.69 1.50
CA GLU A 51 14.09 19.51 2.34
C GLU A 51 15.57 19.37 2.73
N GLY A 52 16.48 19.65 1.80
CA GLY A 52 17.92 19.64 2.06
C GLY A 52 18.35 20.67 3.10
N TYR A 53 17.78 21.87 3.05
CA TYR A 53 18.00 22.89 4.08
C TYR A 53 17.44 22.48 5.43
N GLU A 54 16.26 21.88 5.47
CA GLU A 54 15.69 21.34 6.70
C GLU A 54 16.60 20.28 7.34
N ILE A 55 17.20 19.40 6.53
CA ILE A 55 18.18 18.41 6.98
C ILE A 55 19.45 19.08 7.53
N ILE A 56 19.95 20.13 6.89
CA ILE A 56 21.10 20.88 7.39
C ILE A 56 20.77 21.56 8.72
N LEU A 57 19.58 22.16 8.86
CA LEU A 57 19.14 22.77 10.12
C LEU A 57 19.04 21.76 11.26
N ARG A 58 18.55 20.55 10.98
CA ARG A 58 18.57 19.42 11.93
C ARG A 58 20.01 19.02 12.27
N ALA A 59 20.87 18.89 11.26
CA ALA A 59 22.27 18.57 11.46
C ALA A 59 22.98 19.61 12.34
N LEU A 60 22.66 20.90 12.20
CA LEU A 60 23.22 21.96 13.04
C LEU A 60 22.87 21.80 14.51
N LYS A 61 21.63 21.39 14.80
CA LYS A 61 21.14 21.16 16.16
C LYS A 61 21.80 19.95 16.81
N ASP A 62 21.98 18.87 16.05
CA ASP A 62 22.39 17.56 16.58
C ASP A 62 23.90 17.29 16.46
N TYR A 63 24.64 18.13 15.72
CA TYR A 63 26.06 17.95 15.50
C TYR A 63 26.88 18.16 16.77
N ASP A 64 27.72 17.17 17.04
CA ASP A 64 28.61 17.13 18.19
C ASP A 64 30.05 16.91 17.70
N LYS A 65 30.89 17.91 17.98
CA LYS A 65 32.31 17.94 17.57
C LYS A 65 33.15 16.89 18.31
N ASP A 66 32.73 16.45 19.49
CA ASP A 66 33.50 15.52 20.33
C ASP A 66 33.44 14.07 19.77
N LYS A 67 32.52 13.81 18.83
CA LYS A 67 32.40 12.52 18.13
C LYS A 67 33.43 12.32 17.00
N GLY A 68 34.32 13.28 16.76
CA GLY A 68 35.47 13.12 15.86
C GLY A 68 35.13 13.08 14.36
N VAL A 69 33.92 13.46 13.94
CA VAL A 69 33.50 13.52 12.53
C VAL A 69 33.33 14.97 12.11
N HIS A 70 33.88 15.37 10.96
CA HIS A 70 33.69 16.72 10.44
C HIS A 70 32.23 16.98 10.03
N PHE A 71 31.73 18.18 10.33
CA PHE A 71 30.36 18.62 10.04
C PHE A 71 29.93 18.39 8.59
N LEU A 72 30.77 18.75 7.60
CA LEU A 72 30.44 18.52 6.19
C LEU A 72 30.25 17.04 5.84
N GLY A 73 31.04 16.16 6.47
CA GLY A 73 30.89 14.71 6.32
C GLY A 73 29.58 14.21 6.93
N TYR A 74 29.23 14.74 8.11
CA TYR A 74 27.96 14.45 8.78
C TYR A 74 26.76 14.88 7.94
N VAL A 75 26.73 16.13 7.47
CA VAL A 75 25.68 16.66 6.57
C VAL A 75 25.56 15.82 5.30
N LYS A 76 26.68 15.48 4.66
CA LYS A 76 26.70 14.66 3.44
C LYS A 76 26.09 13.27 3.67
N ALA A 77 26.35 12.66 4.84
CA ALA A 77 25.73 11.39 5.20
C ALA A 77 24.21 11.54 5.39
N MET A 78 23.76 12.58 6.11
CA MET A 78 22.33 12.83 6.32
C MET A 78 21.58 13.08 5.02
N LEU A 79 22.09 13.96 4.15
CA LEU A 79 21.49 14.24 2.85
C LEU A 79 21.42 12.99 1.97
N LYS A 80 22.49 12.16 1.97
CA LYS A 80 22.49 10.88 1.25
C LYS A 80 21.31 10.00 1.68
N PHE A 81 21.16 9.76 2.99
CA PHE A 81 20.12 8.86 3.48
C PHE A 81 18.72 9.42 3.30
N HIS A 82 18.56 10.74 3.46
CA HIS A 82 17.30 11.44 3.19
C HIS A 82 16.83 11.22 1.75
N TYR A 83 17.63 11.64 0.77
CA TYR A 83 17.24 11.54 -0.64
C TYR A 83 17.14 10.10 -1.15
N LEU A 84 18.02 9.20 -0.67
CA LEU A 84 17.94 7.78 -1.03
C LEU A 84 16.64 7.13 -0.52
N ASN A 85 16.22 7.46 0.70
CA ASN A 85 14.97 6.94 1.26
C ASN A 85 13.74 7.54 0.59
N ASN A 86 13.76 8.83 0.25
CA ASN A 86 12.67 9.47 -0.49
C ASN A 86 12.52 8.88 -1.89
N SER A 87 13.64 8.59 -2.58
CA SER A 87 13.60 7.93 -3.90
C SER A 87 12.90 6.57 -3.83
N ARG A 88 13.14 5.79 -2.77
CA ARG A 88 12.50 4.49 -2.56
C ARG A 88 11.00 4.57 -2.22
N LYS A 89 10.57 5.67 -1.60
CA LYS A 89 9.17 5.85 -1.16
C LYS A 89 8.27 6.47 -2.23
N ASN A 90 8.85 7.17 -3.20
CA ASN A 90 8.06 7.77 -4.27
C ASN A 90 7.55 6.68 -5.21
N LYS A 91 6.31 6.28 -4.97
CA LYS A 91 5.48 5.61 -5.97
C LYS A 91 5.22 6.64 -7.07
N GLU A 92 5.62 6.33 -8.28
CA GLU A 92 5.21 7.13 -9.43
C GLU A 92 3.71 6.96 -9.60
N TYR A 93 2.98 8.06 -9.46
CA TYR A 93 1.57 8.09 -9.79
C TYR A 93 1.43 8.19 -11.30
N ILE A 94 0.65 7.30 -11.89
CA ILE A 94 0.27 7.38 -13.28
C ILE A 94 -1.05 8.15 -13.34
N SER A 95 -1.09 9.20 -14.17
CA SER A 95 -2.32 9.95 -14.38
C SER A 95 -3.28 9.11 -15.22
N LEU A 96 -4.53 9.01 -14.79
CA LEU A 96 -5.59 8.38 -15.59
C LEU A 96 -5.87 9.16 -16.89
N ASN A 97 -5.59 10.45 -16.91
CA ASN A 97 -5.72 11.30 -18.09
C ASN A 97 -4.43 11.32 -18.93
N GLN A 98 -3.51 10.39 -18.68
CA GLN A 98 -2.30 10.27 -19.50
C GLN A 98 -2.68 9.72 -20.88
N MET A 99 -2.28 10.42 -21.93
CA MET A 99 -2.47 9.97 -23.32
C MET A 99 -1.61 8.72 -23.61
N ILE A 100 -2.22 7.71 -24.23
CA ILE A 100 -1.55 6.44 -24.57
C ILE A 100 -1.13 6.40 -26.05
N SER A 101 -1.92 7.01 -26.93
CA SER A 101 -1.63 7.09 -28.37
C SER A 101 -1.29 8.51 -28.77
N SER A 102 -0.24 8.67 -29.55
CA SER A 102 0.18 9.95 -30.15
C SER A 102 -0.34 10.13 -31.59
N LYS A 103 -1.15 9.19 -32.10
CA LYS A 103 -1.71 9.22 -33.46
C LYS A 103 -3.21 9.48 -33.52
N ASP A 104 -3.92 9.18 -32.45
CA ASP A 104 -5.32 9.55 -32.23
C ASP A 104 -5.34 10.33 -30.92
N ASP A 105 -5.55 11.64 -31.01
CA ASP A 105 -5.54 12.61 -29.88
C ASP A 105 -6.69 12.41 -28.87
N SER A 106 -7.23 11.19 -28.75
CA SER A 106 -8.49 10.93 -28.03
C SER A 106 -8.45 9.78 -27.03
N LEU A 107 -7.34 9.04 -26.87
CA LEU A 107 -7.29 7.89 -25.97
C LEU A 107 -6.46 8.18 -24.71
N GLU A 108 -7.16 8.33 -23.59
CA GLU A 108 -6.60 8.43 -22.26
C GLU A 108 -6.48 7.05 -21.60
N LEU A 109 -5.64 6.93 -20.57
CA LEU A 109 -5.49 5.68 -19.80
C LEU A 109 -6.80 5.24 -19.14
N ILE A 110 -7.63 6.19 -18.71
CA ILE A 110 -8.93 5.91 -18.11
C ILE A 110 -9.87 5.15 -19.04
N ASP A 111 -9.77 5.39 -20.35
CA ASP A 111 -10.63 4.76 -21.36
C ASP A 111 -10.34 3.26 -21.55
N LEU A 112 -9.16 2.80 -21.11
CA LEU A 112 -8.76 1.39 -21.20
C LEU A 112 -9.10 0.57 -19.95
N ILE A 113 -9.51 1.21 -18.85
CA ILE A 113 -9.82 0.52 -17.60
C ILE A 113 -11.26 0.01 -17.67
N ALA A 114 -11.41 -1.32 -17.78
CA ALA A 114 -12.72 -1.95 -17.76
C ALA A 114 -13.37 -1.85 -16.38
N ASP A 115 -14.69 -1.65 -16.35
CA ASP A 115 -15.48 -1.77 -15.12
C ASP A 115 -15.56 -3.26 -14.72
N GLU A 116 -15.27 -3.56 -13.46
CA GLU A 116 -15.36 -4.92 -12.90
C GLU A 116 -16.78 -5.23 -12.37
N ASN A 117 -17.70 -4.28 -12.43
CA ASN A 117 -19.09 -4.51 -12.04
C ASN A 117 -19.77 -5.53 -12.96
N LEU A 118 -20.56 -6.41 -12.34
CA LEU A 118 -21.40 -7.36 -13.06
C LEU A 118 -22.34 -6.61 -14.01
N LEU A 119 -22.42 -7.08 -15.25
CA LEU A 119 -23.41 -6.59 -16.20
C LEU A 119 -24.83 -6.87 -15.67
N GLN A 120 -25.80 -6.08 -16.11
CA GLN A 120 -27.18 -6.20 -15.63
C GLN A 120 -27.75 -7.62 -15.85
N ASP A 121 -27.43 -8.25 -16.98
CA ASP A 121 -27.84 -9.62 -17.29
C ASP A 121 -27.18 -10.64 -16.34
N GLU A 122 -25.91 -10.43 -15.99
CA GLU A 122 -25.20 -11.29 -15.02
C GLU A 122 -25.79 -11.15 -13.62
N VAL A 123 -26.21 -9.94 -13.23
CA VAL A 123 -26.92 -9.71 -11.96
C VAL A 123 -28.26 -10.46 -11.95
N ILE A 124 -29.02 -10.41 -13.05
CA ILE A 124 -30.29 -11.13 -13.17
C ILE A 124 -30.06 -12.64 -13.06
N ILE A 125 -29.11 -13.21 -13.80
CA ILE A 125 -28.75 -14.63 -13.75
C ILE A 125 -28.37 -15.04 -12.32
N LYS A 126 -27.50 -14.27 -11.66
CA LYS A 126 -27.06 -14.53 -10.29
C LYS A 126 -28.23 -14.50 -9.29
N ASN A 127 -29.17 -13.58 -9.46
CA ASN A 127 -30.37 -13.52 -8.64
C ASN A 127 -31.26 -14.76 -8.84
N GLU A 128 -31.42 -15.22 -10.08
CA GLU A 128 -32.16 -16.43 -10.39
C GLU A 128 -31.48 -17.69 -9.81
N GLU A 129 -30.16 -17.83 -9.97
CA GLU A 129 -29.37 -18.91 -9.36
C GLU A 129 -29.54 -18.91 -7.83
N THR A 130 -29.52 -17.74 -7.21
CA THR A 130 -29.71 -17.57 -5.76
C THR A 130 -31.11 -18.03 -5.34
N LEU A 131 -32.15 -17.63 -6.08
CA LEU A 131 -33.52 -18.08 -5.83
C LEU A 131 -33.65 -19.61 -5.99
N ASN A 132 -33.01 -20.19 -7.00
CA ASN A 132 -33.02 -21.63 -7.23
C ASN A 132 -32.30 -22.39 -6.10
N LEU A 133 -31.17 -21.87 -5.63
CA LEU A 133 -30.47 -22.41 -4.46
C LEU A 133 -31.33 -22.35 -3.19
N LEU A 134 -32.01 -21.22 -2.94
CA LEU A 134 -32.90 -21.07 -1.79
C LEU A 134 -34.04 -22.10 -1.83
N LYS A 135 -34.70 -22.25 -2.99
CA LYS A 135 -35.75 -23.27 -3.20
C LYS A 135 -35.21 -24.69 -2.95
N ALA A 136 -33.98 -24.99 -3.39
CA ALA A 136 -33.35 -26.29 -3.16
C ALA A 136 -33.00 -26.52 -1.69
N LEU A 137 -32.54 -25.48 -0.98
CA LEU A 137 -32.24 -25.53 0.46
C LEU A 137 -33.49 -25.82 1.29
N ASP A 138 -34.67 -25.38 0.87
CA ASP A 138 -35.94 -25.67 1.55
C ASP A 138 -36.39 -27.13 1.42
N LYS A 139 -35.79 -27.90 0.49
CA LYS A 139 -36.00 -29.36 0.38
C LYS A 139 -35.09 -30.18 1.30
N LEU A 140 -34.13 -29.53 1.98
CA LEU A 140 -33.29 -30.19 2.98
C LEU A 140 -34.04 -30.34 4.30
N THR A 141 -33.77 -31.44 5.00
CA THR A 141 -34.20 -31.57 6.39
C THR A 141 -33.46 -30.57 7.28
N LYS A 142 -34.03 -30.19 8.43
CA LYS A 142 -33.40 -29.28 9.39
C LYS A 142 -31.96 -29.69 9.74
N ARG A 143 -31.73 -30.99 9.97
CA ARG A 143 -30.41 -31.58 10.26
C ARG A 143 -29.42 -31.43 9.10
N GLN A 144 -29.90 -31.59 7.86
CA GLN A 144 -29.09 -31.42 6.64
C GLN A 144 -28.72 -29.95 6.42
N LYS A 145 -29.69 -29.03 6.56
CA LYS A 145 -29.48 -27.58 6.43
C LYS A 145 -28.47 -27.09 7.46
N GLU A 146 -28.61 -27.51 8.72
CA GLU A 146 -27.69 -27.20 9.82
C GLU A 146 -26.24 -27.63 9.54
N VAL A 147 -26.02 -28.88 9.11
CA VAL A 147 -24.66 -29.37 8.78
C VAL A 147 -24.06 -28.63 7.57
N ILE A 148 -24.85 -28.32 6.54
CA ILE A 148 -24.39 -27.57 5.37
C ILE A 148 -24.02 -26.13 5.73
N THR A 149 -24.84 -25.45 6.53
CA THR A 149 -24.56 -24.09 7.00
C THR A 149 -23.29 -24.05 7.84
N MET A 150 -23.13 -24.96 8.80
CA MET A 150 -21.92 -25.03 9.63
C MET A 150 -20.66 -25.25 8.79
N TYR A 151 -20.73 -26.09 7.75
CA TYR A 151 -19.57 -26.43 6.93
C TYR A 151 -19.20 -25.36 5.90
N TYR A 152 -20.18 -24.81 5.17
CA TYR A 152 -19.93 -23.91 4.02
C TYR A 152 -20.05 -22.41 4.33
N ILE A 153 -20.76 -22.04 5.40
CA ILE A 153 -20.97 -20.63 5.77
C ILE A 153 -20.15 -20.25 7.01
N GLN A 154 -19.97 -21.19 7.93
CA GLN A 154 -19.26 -20.95 9.20
C GLN A 154 -17.85 -21.58 9.22
N ASP A 155 -17.41 -22.18 8.11
CA ASP A 155 -16.11 -22.85 7.96
C ASP A 155 -15.75 -23.85 9.08
N VAL A 156 -16.76 -24.49 9.68
CA VAL A 156 -16.55 -25.47 10.76
C VAL A 156 -16.21 -26.84 10.17
N SER A 157 -15.12 -27.45 10.65
CA SER A 157 -14.71 -28.77 10.20
C SER A 157 -15.71 -29.87 10.56
N LEU A 158 -15.81 -30.93 9.73
CA LEU A 158 -16.72 -32.06 10.00
C LEU A 158 -16.46 -32.76 11.34
N LYS A 159 -15.21 -32.74 11.80
CA LYS A 159 -14.80 -33.29 13.11
C LYS A 159 -15.36 -32.44 14.26
N GLU A 160 -15.45 -31.13 14.07
CA GLU A 160 -16.00 -30.23 15.08
C GLU A 160 -17.52 -30.19 15.03
N ILE A 161 -18.12 -30.25 13.84
CA ILE A 161 -19.57 -30.44 13.65
C ILE A 161 -20.04 -31.73 14.34
N SER A 162 -19.28 -32.83 14.20
CA SER A 162 -19.67 -34.10 14.84
C SER A 162 -19.67 -34.01 16.36
N LYS A 163 -18.71 -33.26 16.95
CA LYS A 163 -18.68 -32.97 18.38
C LYS A 163 -19.87 -32.08 18.80
N ARG A 164 -20.12 -30.97 18.11
CA ARG A 164 -21.18 -30.01 18.45
C ARG A 164 -22.58 -30.63 18.40
N LEU A 165 -22.82 -31.49 17.40
CA LEU A 165 -24.11 -32.15 17.21
C LEU A 165 -24.25 -33.47 17.97
N ASN A 166 -23.23 -33.86 18.74
CA ASN A 166 -23.14 -35.14 19.46
C ASN A 166 -23.46 -36.36 18.56
N ILE A 167 -22.79 -36.43 17.40
CA ILE A 167 -22.94 -37.51 16.41
C ILE A 167 -21.58 -38.08 16.02
N SER A 168 -21.56 -39.28 15.44
CA SER A 168 -20.32 -39.83 14.89
C SER A 168 -19.78 -38.99 13.72
N TYR A 169 -18.46 -38.96 13.54
CA TYR A 169 -17.83 -38.32 12.38
C TYR A 169 -18.40 -38.84 11.06
N ARG A 170 -18.61 -40.16 10.94
CA ARG A 170 -19.18 -40.79 9.75
C ARG A 170 -20.61 -40.33 9.48
N THR A 171 -21.40 -40.08 10.53
CA THR A 171 -22.76 -39.53 10.41
C THR A 171 -22.72 -38.10 9.87
N ALA A 172 -21.83 -37.25 10.37
CA ALA A 172 -21.66 -35.88 9.87
C ALA A 172 -21.29 -35.85 8.38
N VAL A 173 -20.36 -36.72 7.97
CA VAL A 173 -19.99 -36.92 6.56
C VAL A 173 -21.21 -37.34 5.74
N ASN A 174 -21.95 -38.36 6.17
CA ASN A 174 -23.11 -38.87 5.44
C ASN A 174 -24.22 -37.82 5.29
N ILE A 175 -24.47 -37.02 6.33
CA ILE A 175 -25.45 -35.92 6.28
C ILE A 175 -25.04 -34.89 5.23
N LYS A 176 -23.77 -34.45 5.23
CA LYS A 176 -23.24 -33.52 4.22
C LYS A 176 -23.40 -34.09 2.82
N THR A 177 -22.96 -35.32 2.60
CA THR A 177 -23.00 -35.97 1.28
C THR A 177 -24.42 -36.16 0.78
N SER A 178 -25.34 -36.59 1.64
CA SER A 178 -26.77 -36.73 1.31
C SER A 178 -27.43 -35.38 1.01
N ALA A 179 -27.09 -34.33 1.76
CA ALA A 179 -27.58 -32.98 1.51
C ALA A 179 -27.11 -32.44 0.15
N ILE A 180 -25.81 -32.56 -0.16
CA ILE A 180 -25.27 -32.15 -1.47
C ILE A 180 -25.93 -32.93 -2.61
N LYS A 181 -26.15 -34.23 -2.45
CA LYS A 181 -26.83 -35.06 -3.47
C LYS A 181 -28.26 -34.58 -3.72
N LYS A 182 -28.99 -34.19 -2.66
CA LYS A 182 -30.33 -33.59 -2.80
C LYS A 182 -30.27 -32.24 -3.50
N LEU A 183 -29.38 -31.34 -3.08
CA LEU A 183 -29.22 -30.02 -3.69
C LEU A 183 -28.95 -30.14 -5.20
N ARG A 184 -28.02 -31.01 -5.61
CA ARG A 184 -27.73 -31.27 -7.03
C ARG A 184 -28.97 -31.72 -7.80
N LYS A 185 -29.78 -32.62 -7.23
CA LYS A 185 -31.01 -33.11 -7.89
C LYS A 185 -32.02 -31.99 -8.11
N PHE A 186 -32.13 -31.03 -7.19
CA PHE A 186 -33.09 -29.94 -7.31
C PHE A 186 -32.57 -28.78 -8.17
N ILE A 187 -31.26 -28.57 -8.25
CA ILE A 187 -30.65 -27.51 -9.06
C ILE A 187 -30.54 -27.92 -10.54
N VAL A 188 -30.30 -29.20 -10.85
CA VAL A 188 -30.10 -29.69 -12.24
C VAL A 188 -31.41 -30.13 -12.92
N ASN A 189 -32.52 -30.24 -12.18
CA ASN A 189 -33.82 -30.64 -12.74
C ASN A 189 -34.70 -29.44 -13.16
N PHE A 190 -34.09 -28.27 -13.36
CA PHE A 190 -34.69 -27.08 -13.99
C PHE A 190 -33.79 -26.67 -15.16
#